data_AF-A0A7C2TTR8-F1
#
_entry.id   AF-A0A7C2TTR8-F1
#
_cell.length_a   1.000
_cell.length_b   1.000
_cell.length_c   1.000
_cell.angle_alpha   90.00
_cell.angle_beta   90.00
_cell.angle_gamma   90.00
#
_symmetry.space_group_name_H-M   'P 1'
#
loop_
_entity.id
_entity.type
_entity.pdbx_description
1 polymer ?
#
loop_
_entity_poly.entity_id
_entity_poly.type
_entity_poly.pdbx_seq_one_letter_code
_entity_poly.pdbx_strand_id
1 'polypeptide(L)'
;MKRIIFSFSILVFGVNLSLAQAPSSNEWTTYGKKMTATKTVAVNEALKEVPKDGKTVAVEGVISEVCQTKGCWLIMTDGKQQLRVQFEGYSFFVPWNAKGKKIKAEGVVKMKTIDEKTAKHWAEEQSNPEVKPENIKGPQNMYIMTASGVTIEKGGAIGKEQQDVIDGKKKKEGHDEH
;
A
#
# COMPACT_ATOMS: atom_id res chain seq x y z
N MET A 1 -83.65 6.23 -0.74
CA MET A 1 -82.52 6.48 -1.67
C MET A 1 -81.32 6.94 -0.85
N LYS A 2 -80.44 6.01 -0.46
CA LYS A 2 -79.41 6.21 0.57
C LYS A 2 -78.04 6.05 -0.08
N ARG A 3 -77.19 7.07 0.10
CA ARG A 3 -75.91 7.28 -0.59
C ARG A 3 -74.88 6.23 -0.17
N ILE A 4 -74.22 5.64 -1.16
CA ILE A 4 -73.15 4.65 -1.01
C ILE A 4 -71.89 5.36 -0.51
N ILE A 5 -71.38 4.93 0.64
CA ILE A 5 -70.12 5.40 1.22
C ILE A 5 -69.01 4.53 0.62
N PHE A 6 -68.19 5.11 -0.26
CA PHE A 6 -66.94 4.48 -0.72
C PHE A 6 -65.90 4.58 0.40
N SER A 7 -65.67 3.48 1.09
CA SER A 7 -64.59 3.33 2.07
C SER A 7 -63.26 3.17 1.32
N PHE A 8 -62.52 4.26 1.16
CA PHE A 8 -61.19 4.26 0.56
C PHE A 8 -60.15 4.03 1.66
N SER A 9 -59.91 2.76 1.97
CA SER A 9 -58.85 2.35 2.90
C SER A 9 -57.50 2.52 2.20
N ILE A 10 -56.84 3.67 2.44
CA ILE A 10 -55.46 3.92 2.02
C ILE A 10 -54.54 3.11 2.93
N LEU A 11 -54.09 1.97 2.42
CA LEU A 11 -53.04 1.16 2.99
C LEU A 11 -51.71 1.90 2.74
N VAL A 12 -51.24 2.68 3.72
CA VAL A 12 -49.91 3.33 3.67
C VAL A 12 -48.85 2.24 3.87
N PHE A 13 -48.38 1.67 2.76
CA PHE A 13 -47.23 0.76 2.73
C PHE A 13 -45.94 1.55 3.01
N GLY A 14 -45.11 0.98 3.87
CA GLY A 14 -44.06 1.69 4.59
C GLY A 14 -42.92 2.24 3.74
N VAL A 15 -42.34 3.32 4.25
CA VAL A 15 -40.95 3.68 3.98
C VAL A 15 -40.17 3.42 5.26
N ASN A 16 -39.62 2.21 5.38
CA ASN A 16 -38.53 1.96 6.31
C ASN A 16 -37.27 2.56 5.67
N LEU A 17 -36.94 3.79 6.06
CA LEU A 17 -35.69 4.42 5.68
C LEU A 17 -34.56 3.81 6.53
N SER A 18 -34.06 2.65 6.11
CA SER A 18 -32.79 2.13 6.61
C SER A 18 -31.67 3.03 6.09
N LEU A 19 -31.14 3.90 6.94
CA LEU A 19 -29.85 4.54 6.69
C LEU A 19 -28.77 3.45 6.77
N ALA A 20 -28.39 2.89 5.62
CA ALA A 20 -27.15 2.16 5.47
C ALA A 20 -25.99 3.14 5.69
N GLN A 21 -25.38 3.11 6.87
CA GLN A 21 -24.12 3.79 7.13
C GLN A 21 -23.03 3.12 6.30
N ALA A 22 -22.36 3.89 5.44
CA ALA A 22 -21.27 3.41 4.59
C ALA A 22 -20.08 2.95 5.45
N PRO A 23 -19.41 1.82 5.12
CA PRO A 23 -18.18 1.43 5.80
C PRO A 23 -17.01 2.26 5.28
N SER A 24 -16.22 2.88 6.16
CA SER A 24 -14.78 3.10 5.96
C SER A 24 -14.16 3.81 7.17
N SER A 25 -14.05 3.10 8.31
CA SER A 25 -12.88 3.36 9.13
C SER A 25 -11.70 2.76 8.37
N ASN A 26 -10.77 3.61 7.90
CA ASN A 26 -9.47 3.15 7.44
C ASN A 26 -8.73 2.62 8.67
N GLU A 27 -9.05 1.39 9.08
CA GLU A 27 -8.37 0.75 10.18
C GLU A 27 -6.94 0.44 9.76
N TRP A 28 -5.99 0.60 10.68
CA TRP A 28 -4.59 0.36 10.44
C TRP A 28 -4.09 -0.74 11.38
N THR A 29 -3.25 -1.64 10.89
CA THR A 29 -2.57 -2.66 11.70
C THR A 29 -1.09 -2.38 11.74
N THR A 30 -0.52 -2.31 12.95
CA THR A 30 0.91 -2.12 13.16
C THR A 30 1.62 -3.45 13.33
N TYR A 31 2.77 -3.59 12.68
CA TYR A 31 3.70 -4.71 12.78
C TYR A 31 5.07 -4.17 13.20
N GLY A 32 5.73 -4.85 14.14
CA GLY A 32 6.99 -4.38 14.73
C GLY A 32 6.78 -3.28 15.76
N LYS A 33 7.74 -2.36 15.89
CA LYS A 33 7.67 -1.24 16.83
C LYS A 33 6.61 -0.23 16.41
N LYS A 34 5.96 0.41 17.38
CA LYS A 34 5.06 1.53 17.10
C LYS A 34 5.85 2.71 16.53
N MET A 35 5.34 3.32 15.47
CA MET A 35 5.94 4.52 14.87
C MET A 35 5.99 5.67 15.88
N THR A 36 7.09 6.41 15.87
CA THR A 36 7.30 7.60 16.71
C THR A 36 7.11 8.89 15.93
N ALA A 37 7.28 8.84 14.62
CA ALA A 37 7.11 9.99 13.75
C ALA A 37 5.64 10.43 13.68
N THR A 38 5.42 11.75 13.77
CA THR A 38 4.10 12.37 13.63
C THR A 38 3.74 12.70 12.19
N LYS A 39 4.74 12.74 11.29
CA LYS A 39 4.59 13.03 9.87
C LYS A 39 5.29 11.96 9.03
N THR A 40 4.70 11.66 7.88
CA THR A 40 5.25 10.81 6.84
C THR A 40 5.58 11.64 5.61
N VAL A 41 6.53 11.16 4.80
CA VAL A 41 6.84 11.69 3.47
C VAL A 41 6.60 10.63 2.41
N ALA A 42 6.30 11.03 1.18
CA ALA A 42 6.18 10.11 0.06
C ALA A 42 7.53 9.45 -0.28
N VAL A 43 7.48 8.28 -0.94
CA VAL A 43 8.68 7.52 -1.32
C VAL A 43 9.68 8.38 -2.10
N ASN A 44 9.25 9.06 -3.15
CA ASN A 44 10.13 9.91 -3.96
C ASN A 44 10.81 11.02 -3.14
N GLU A 45 10.11 11.63 -2.18
CA GLU A 45 10.70 12.67 -1.33
C GLU A 45 11.73 12.10 -0.37
N ALA A 46 11.47 10.91 0.19
CA ALA A 46 12.43 10.21 1.06
C ALA A 46 13.74 9.84 0.34
N LEU A 47 13.68 9.65 -0.99
CA LEU A 47 14.80 9.20 -1.80
C LEU A 47 15.63 10.32 -2.42
N LYS A 48 15.09 11.55 -2.49
CA LYS A 48 15.85 12.75 -2.93
C LYS A 48 17.00 13.08 -1.98
N GLU A 49 16.74 13.00 -0.68
CA GLU A 49 17.72 13.31 0.37
C GLU A 49 17.84 12.14 1.34
N VAL A 50 18.37 11.01 0.85
CA VAL A 50 18.62 9.86 1.73
C VAL A 50 19.53 10.31 2.88
N PRO A 51 19.07 10.22 4.15
CA PRO A 51 19.85 10.71 5.29
C PRO A 51 21.18 9.97 5.39
N LYS A 52 22.28 10.71 5.23
CA LYS A 52 23.65 10.16 5.27
C LYS A 52 24.08 9.74 6.68
N ASP A 53 23.43 10.28 7.70
CA ASP A 53 23.74 10.08 9.12
C ASP A 53 22.99 8.89 9.74
N GLY A 54 22.24 8.12 8.95
CA GLY A 54 21.49 6.98 9.46
C GLY A 54 20.26 7.38 10.28
N LYS A 55 19.78 8.62 10.13
CA LYS A 55 18.51 9.04 10.73
C LYS A 55 17.35 8.17 10.25
N THR A 56 16.46 7.89 11.18
CA THR A 56 15.18 7.25 10.92
C THR A 56 14.24 8.24 10.22
N VAL A 57 13.56 7.78 9.18
CA VAL A 57 12.52 8.51 8.46
C VAL A 57 11.24 7.69 8.42
N ALA A 58 10.10 8.37 8.38
CA ALA A 58 8.80 7.76 8.19
C ALA A 58 8.31 8.02 6.77
N VAL A 59 8.09 6.94 6.02
CA VAL A 59 7.75 6.99 4.59
C VAL A 59 6.37 6.37 4.39
N GLU A 60 5.56 6.97 3.53
CA GLU A 60 4.26 6.45 3.14
C GLU A 60 4.19 6.13 1.64
N GLY A 61 3.35 5.16 1.30
CA GLY A 61 3.13 4.73 -0.07
C GLY A 61 2.15 3.57 -0.16
N VAL A 62 2.23 2.85 -1.27
CA VAL A 62 1.42 1.66 -1.57
C VAL A 62 2.33 0.45 -1.71
N ILE A 63 1.94 -0.68 -1.13
CA ILE A 63 2.68 -1.94 -1.26
C ILE A 63 2.53 -2.46 -2.69
N SER A 64 3.62 -2.50 -3.46
CA SER A 64 3.62 -3.07 -4.81
C SER A 64 3.95 -4.56 -4.81
N GLU A 65 4.80 -5.02 -3.88
CA GLU A 65 5.19 -6.43 -3.74
C GLU A 65 5.38 -6.81 -2.28
N VAL A 66 5.17 -8.09 -1.97
CA VAL A 66 5.46 -8.70 -0.68
C VAL A 66 6.18 -10.01 -0.93
N CYS A 67 7.16 -10.34 -0.09
CA CYS A 67 7.78 -11.66 -0.06
C CYS A 67 6.71 -12.75 0.13
N GLN A 68 6.51 -13.59 -0.89
CA GLN A 68 5.51 -14.66 -0.88
C GLN A 68 5.99 -15.88 -0.08
N THR A 69 7.28 -15.98 0.24
CA THR A 69 7.82 -17.08 1.04
C THR A 69 7.47 -16.93 2.53
N LYS A 70 7.72 -15.74 3.09
CA LYS A 70 7.62 -15.51 4.55
C LYS A 70 7.07 -14.14 4.95
N GLY A 71 6.83 -13.23 4.00
CA GLY A 71 6.41 -11.87 4.32
C GLY A 71 7.48 -11.09 5.12
N CYS A 72 8.77 -11.39 4.89
CA CYS A 72 9.91 -10.80 5.61
C CYS A 72 10.45 -9.51 4.99
N TRP A 73 9.97 -9.17 3.80
CA TRP A 73 10.23 -7.91 3.11
C TRP A 73 9.02 -7.55 2.24
N LEU A 74 8.95 -6.27 1.88
CA LEU A 74 8.01 -5.76 0.89
C LEU A 74 8.67 -4.68 0.02
N ILE A 75 8.02 -4.30 -1.07
CA ILE A 75 8.37 -3.11 -1.85
C ILE A 75 7.19 -2.16 -1.76
N MET A 76 7.46 -0.89 -1.47
CA MET A 76 6.48 0.18 -1.49
C MET A 76 6.83 1.21 -2.57
N THR A 77 5.79 1.84 -3.13
CA THR A 77 5.91 2.81 -4.22
C THR A 77 4.93 3.97 -4.02
N ASP A 78 5.27 5.12 -4.59
CA ASP A 78 4.36 6.24 -4.80
C ASP A 78 4.02 6.45 -6.30
N GLY A 79 4.41 5.49 -7.15
CA GLY A 79 4.26 5.55 -8.61
C GLY A 79 5.40 6.26 -9.34
N LYS A 80 6.28 6.96 -8.61
CA LYS A 80 7.48 7.60 -9.17
C LYS A 80 8.73 6.80 -8.83
N GLN A 81 8.86 6.37 -7.59
CA GLN A 81 10.00 5.56 -7.14
C GLN A 81 9.57 4.39 -6.27
N GLN A 82 10.42 3.37 -6.23
CA GLN A 82 10.24 2.17 -5.41
C GLN A 82 11.27 2.15 -4.28
N LEU A 83 10.82 1.70 -3.11
CA LEU A 83 11.64 1.49 -1.93
C LEU A 83 11.41 0.08 -1.40
N ARG A 84 12.49 -0.71 -1.33
CA ARG A 84 12.43 -2.02 -0.69
C ARG A 84 12.50 -1.84 0.83
N VAL A 85 11.59 -2.46 1.55
CA VAL A 85 11.53 -2.42 3.01
C VAL A 85 11.86 -3.80 3.55
N GLN A 86 12.93 -3.88 4.34
CA GLN A 86 13.32 -5.05 5.11
C GLN A 86 13.09 -4.77 6.59
N PHE A 87 12.74 -5.80 7.35
CA PHE A 87 12.44 -5.63 8.77
C PHE A 87 13.69 -5.85 9.63
N GLU A 88 13.95 -4.90 10.53
CA GLU A 88 15.12 -4.90 11.40
C GLU A 88 15.26 -6.23 12.14
N GLY A 89 16.42 -6.88 11.99
CA GLY A 89 16.72 -8.14 12.67
C GLY A 89 15.75 -9.29 12.38
N TYR A 90 15.00 -9.23 11.27
CA TYR A 90 13.98 -10.24 10.95
C TYR A 90 12.91 -10.35 12.08
N SER A 91 12.62 -9.23 12.75
CA SER A 91 11.86 -9.20 14.00
C SER A 91 10.35 -9.38 13.85
N PHE A 92 9.80 -9.21 12.65
CA PHE A 92 8.38 -9.40 12.37
C PHE A 92 8.11 -9.71 10.89
N PHE A 93 6.88 -10.13 10.59
CA PHE A 93 6.38 -10.45 9.25
C PHE A 93 5.07 -9.75 8.98
N VAL A 94 4.79 -9.53 7.70
CA VAL A 94 3.53 -8.94 7.22
C VAL A 94 2.74 -9.96 6.40
N PRO A 95 1.41 -9.79 6.26
CA PRO A 95 0.60 -10.69 5.45
C PRO A 95 1.01 -10.69 3.96
N TRP A 96 1.05 -11.87 3.34
CA TRP A 96 1.41 -12.02 1.91
C TRP A 96 0.44 -11.30 0.97
N ASN A 97 -0.82 -11.19 1.38
CA ASN A 97 -1.89 -10.50 0.66
C ASN A 97 -1.94 -8.98 0.93
N ALA A 98 -0.84 -8.39 1.41
CA ALA A 98 -0.78 -6.95 1.69
C ALA A 98 -0.53 -6.10 0.43
N LYS A 99 -0.23 -6.72 -0.73
CA LYS A 99 -0.11 -6.01 -2.01
C LYS A 99 -1.34 -5.15 -2.27
N GLY A 100 -1.10 -3.93 -2.74
CA GLY A 100 -2.10 -2.91 -2.98
C GLY A 100 -2.47 -2.03 -1.80
N LYS A 101 -2.15 -2.44 -0.57
CA LYS A 101 -2.55 -1.68 0.63
C LYS A 101 -1.67 -0.46 0.83
N LYS A 102 -2.24 0.60 1.43
CA LYS A 102 -1.43 1.71 1.92
C LYS A 102 -0.57 1.25 3.09
N ILE A 103 0.64 1.78 3.13
CA ILE A 103 1.62 1.47 4.15
C ILE A 103 2.33 2.74 4.60
N LYS A 104 2.63 2.79 5.89
CA LYS A 104 3.59 3.70 6.51
C LYS A 104 4.71 2.86 7.11
N ALA A 105 5.96 3.21 6.85
CA ALA A 105 7.13 2.51 7.35
C ALA A 105 8.09 3.48 8.01
N GLU A 106 8.57 3.15 9.21
CA GLU A 106 9.57 3.94 9.93
C GLU A 106 10.89 3.16 10.00
N GLY A 107 11.96 3.77 9.50
CA GLY A 107 13.24 3.10 9.39
C GLY A 107 14.36 3.94 8.80
N VAL A 108 15.53 3.32 8.65
CA VAL A 108 16.71 3.95 8.04
C VAL A 108 16.79 3.56 6.57
N VAL A 109 16.86 4.55 5.69
CA VAL A 109 16.98 4.36 4.24
C VAL A 109 18.44 4.44 3.81
N LYS A 110 18.88 3.52 2.95
CA LYS A 110 20.21 3.53 2.35
C LYS A 110 20.13 3.09 0.89
N MET A 111 20.97 3.67 0.04
CA MET A 111 21.27 3.10 -1.27
C MET A 111 22.26 1.94 -1.07
N LYS A 112 21.96 0.78 -1.66
CA LYS A 112 22.84 -0.39 -1.62
C LYS A 112 22.98 -0.98 -3.02
N THR A 113 24.18 -1.46 -3.33
CA THR A 113 24.44 -2.34 -4.45
C THR A 113 24.33 -3.78 -3.97
N ILE A 114 23.44 -4.56 -4.58
CA ILE A 114 23.33 -6.01 -4.34
C ILE A 114 23.93 -6.77 -5.52
N ASP A 115 24.46 -7.96 -5.27
CA ASP A 115 24.95 -8.82 -6.34
C ASP A 115 23.81 -9.45 -7.16
N GLU A 116 24.16 -9.96 -8.34
CA GLU A 116 23.19 -10.59 -9.26
C GLU A 116 22.46 -11.76 -8.58
N LYS A 117 23.17 -12.55 -7.78
CA LYS A 117 22.62 -13.73 -7.09
C LYS A 117 21.51 -13.33 -6.11
N THR A 118 21.76 -12.31 -5.29
CA THR A 118 20.79 -11.76 -4.33
C THR A 118 19.60 -11.15 -5.05
N ALA A 119 19.85 -10.39 -6.13
CA ALA A 119 18.79 -9.79 -6.94
C ALA A 119 17.87 -10.86 -7.56
N LYS A 120 18.44 -11.94 -8.09
CA LYS A 120 17.69 -13.09 -8.62
C LYS A 120 16.84 -13.77 -7.54
N HIS A 121 17.46 -14.09 -6.40
CA HIS A 121 16.74 -14.72 -5.29
C HIS A 121 15.54 -13.87 -4.84
N TRP A 122 15.72 -12.56 -4.70
CA TRP A 122 14.62 -11.67 -4.34
C TRP A 122 13.54 -11.56 -5.40
N ALA A 123 13.89 -11.74 -6.68
CA ALA A 123 12.92 -11.78 -7.76
C ALA A 123 12.10 -13.08 -7.76
N GLU A 124 12.68 -14.20 -7.31
CA GLU A 124 11.96 -15.49 -7.15
C GLU A 124 10.92 -15.44 -6.02
N GLU A 125 11.14 -14.59 -5.02
CA GLU A 125 10.28 -14.47 -3.84
C GLU A 125 9.08 -13.53 -4.03
N GLN A 126 8.98 -12.82 -5.15
CA GLN A 126 7.91 -11.84 -5.43
C GLN A 126 6.71 -12.48 -6.16
N SER A 127 5.59 -11.77 -6.20
CA SER A 127 4.36 -12.27 -6.83
C SER A 127 4.20 -11.89 -8.31
N ASN A 128 5.00 -10.94 -8.82
CA ASN A 128 4.87 -10.45 -10.19
C ASN A 128 5.51 -11.42 -11.22
N PRO A 129 4.71 -12.05 -12.11
CA PRO A 129 5.22 -12.96 -13.12
C PRO A 129 5.98 -12.27 -14.27
N GLU A 130 5.86 -10.95 -14.42
CA GLU A 130 6.58 -10.18 -15.45
C GLU A 130 8.06 -10.03 -15.10
N VAL A 131 8.40 -10.09 -13.80
CA VAL A 131 9.78 -9.97 -13.34
C VAL A 131 10.43 -11.35 -13.34
N LYS A 132 11.26 -11.60 -14.35
CA LYS A 132 11.94 -12.88 -14.56
C LYS A 132 13.37 -12.85 -14.00
N PRO A 133 13.71 -13.69 -13.00
CA PRO A 133 15.07 -13.76 -12.44
C PRO A 133 16.15 -13.96 -13.51
N GLU A 134 15.87 -14.74 -14.55
CA GLU A 134 16.84 -15.02 -15.63
C GLU A 134 17.31 -13.75 -16.37
N ASN A 135 16.45 -12.73 -16.41
CA ASN A 135 16.70 -11.45 -17.08
C ASN A 135 17.54 -10.49 -16.25
N ILE A 136 17.73 -10.74 -14.95
CA ILE A 136 18.56 -9.91 -14.08
C ILE A 136 20.03 -10.24 -14.32
N LYS A 137 20.80 -9.24 -14.76
CA LYS A 137 22.24 -9.34 -15.04
C LYS A 137 23.01 -8.27 -14.28
N GLY A 138 24.13 -8.66 -13.69
CA GLY A 138 25.04 -7.78 -12.96
C GLY A 138 24.49 -7.25 -11.63
N PRO A 139 25.30 -6.43 -10.93
CA PRO A 139 24.89 -5.81 -9.67
C PRO A 139 23.72 -4.84 -9.85
N GLN A 140 22.82 -4.79 -8.88
CA GLN A 140 21.65 -3.90 -8.89
C GLN A 140 21.79 -2.84 -7.79
N ASN A 141 21.64 -1.57 -8.16
CA ASN A 141 21.55 -0.47 -7.20
C ASN A 141 20.10 -0.26 -6.81
N MET A 142 19.80 -0.26 -5.51
CA MET A 142 18.46 0.01 -5.03
C MET A 142 18.44 0.68 -3.66
N TYR A 143 17.36 1.39 -3.39
CA TYR A 143 17.08 1.93 -2.06
C TYR A 143 16.45 0.85 -1.18
N ILE A 144 17.04 0.66 0.00
CA ILE A 144 16.59 -0.28 1.01
C ILE A 144 16.35 0.49 2.31
N MET A 145 15.14 0.38 2.84
CA MET A 145 14.82 0.76 4.19
C MET A 145 14.97 -0.46 5.11
N THR A 146 15.71 -0.29 6.20
CA THR A 146 15.63 -1.17 7.36
C THR A 146 14.61 -0.58 8.33
N ALA A 147 13.40 -1.15 8.34
CA ALA A 147 12.28 -0.67 9.12
C ALA A 147 12.22 -1.33 10.50
N SER A 148 12.02 -0.51 11.53
CA SER A 148 11.75 -0.97 12.89
C SER A 148 10.27 -1.31 13.11
N GLY A 149 9.39 -0.77 12.28
CA GLY A 149 7.96 -1.04 12.30
C GLY A 149 7.26 -0.50 11.07
N VAL A 150 6.11 -1.09 10.75
CA VAL A 150 5.24 -0.66 9.66
C VAL A 150 3.79 -0.66 10.12
N THR A 151 3.00 0.20 9.51
CA THR A 151 1.56 0.26 9.70
C THR A 151 0.87 0.11 8.35
N ILE A 152 0.01 -0.90 8.22
CA ILE A 152 -0.65 -1.28 6.97
C ILE A 152 -2.16 -1.12 7.13
N GLU A 153 -2.81 -0.51 6.16
CA GLU A 153 -4.27 -0.34 6.12
C GLU A 153 -4.98 -1.70 6.06
N LYS A 154 -5.91 -1.98 6.98
CA LYS A 154 -6.79 -3.15 6.92
C LYS A 154 -7.78 -2.98 5.76
N GLY A 155 -7.98 -4.07 5.02
CA GLY A 155 -9.17 -4.34 4.21
C GLY A 155 -9.78 -3.19 3.38
N GLY A 156 -9.50 -3.17 2.08
CA GLY A 156 -10.26 -2.46 1.06
C GLY A 156 -9.79 -2.94 -0.32
N ALA A 157 -10.71 -3.06 -1.28
CA ALA A 157 -10.32 -3.18 -2.68
C ALA A 157 -9.49 -1.94 -3.03
N ILE A 158 -8.36 -2.12 -3.71
CA ILE A 158 -7.58 -0.98 -4.17
C ILE A 158 -8.41 -0.17 -5.15
N GLY A 159 -8.46 1.14 -4.94
CA GLY A 159 -9.06 2.06 -5.89
C GLY A 159 -8.31 1.98 -7.21
N LYS A 160 -9.00 2.21 -8.32
CA LYS A 160 -8.41 2.17 -9.68
C LYS A 160 -7.12 3.00 -9.79
N GLU A 161 -7.07 4.16 -9.15
CA GLU A 161 -5.88 5.00 -9.10
C GLU A 161 -4.68 4.35 -8.39
N GLN A 162 -4.91 3.62 -7.30
CA GLN A 162 -3.86 2.90 -6.60
C GLN A 162 -3.39 1.68 -7.41
N GLN A 163 -4.31 1.01 -8.10
CA GLN A 163 -3.98 -0.04 -9.05
C GLN A 163 -3.14 0.50 -10.21
N ASP A 164 -3.53 1.64 -10.79
CA ASP A 164 -2.81 2.28 -11.90
C ASP A 164 -1.38 2.68 -11.49
N VAL A 165 -1.17 3.11 -10.24
CA VAL A 165 0.15 3.37 -9.66
C VAL A 165 1.01 2.10 -9.57
N ILE A 166 0.43 0.98 -9.16
CA ILE A 166 1.14 -0.32 -9.07
C ILE A 166 1.46 -0.84 -10.48
N ASP A 167 0.53 -0.70 -11.41
CA ASP A 167 0.66 -1.13 -12.80
C ASP A 167 1.58 -0.19 -13.63
N GLY A 168 2.05 0.92 -13.05
CA GLY A 168 2.84 1.92 -13.78
C GLY A 168 2.06 2.66 -14.88
N LYS A 169 0.73 2.59 -14.88
CA LYS A 169 -0.14 3.31 -15.81
C LYS A 169 -0.23 4.76 -15.35
N LYS A 170 0.60 5.64 -15.92
CA LYS A 170 0.49 7.09 -15.68
C LYS A 170 -0.94 7.56 -15.98
N LYS A 171 -1.62 8.19 -15.00
CA LYS A 171 -2.74 9.09 -15.29
C LYS A 171 -2.20 10.13 -16.27
N LYS A 172 -2.74 10.17 -17.49
CA LYS A 172 -2.80 11.43 -18.23
C LYS A 172 -3.71 12.30 -17.36
N GLU A 173 -3.13 13.20 -16.59
CA GLU A 173 -3.90 14.23 -15.88
C GLU A 173 -4.67 15.00 -16.95
N GLY A 174 -5.98 14.74 -17.02
CA GLY A 174 -6.91 15.56 -17.76
C GLY A 174 -6.98 16.89 -17.01
N HIS A 175 -6.37 17.90 -17.61
CA HIS A 175 -6.58 19.28 -17.24
C HIS A 175 -7.98 19.64 -17.76
N ASP A 176 -9.00 19.45 -16.92
CA ASP A 176 -10.32 20.04 -17.14
C ASP A 176 -10.20 21.53 -16.80
N GLU A 177 -9.96 22.35 -17.81
CA GLU A 177 -10.25 23.78 -17.73
C GLU A 177 -11.75 23.98 -18.01
N HIS A 178 -12.41 24.59 -17.02
CA HIS A 178 -13.78 25.08 -17.09
C HIS A 178 -13.81 26.50 -17.66
#